data_AF-A0A7S3QF30-F1
#
_entry.id   AF-A0A7S3QF30-F1
#
_cell.length_a   1.000
_cell.length_b   1.000
_cell.length_c   1.000
_cell.angle_alpha   90.00
_cell.angle_beta   90.00
_cell.angle_gamma   90.00
#
_symmetry.space_group_name_H-M   'P 1'
#
loop_
_entity.id
_entity.type
_entity.pdbx_description
1 polymer ?
#
loop_
_entity_poly.entity_id
_entity_poly.type
_entity_poly.pdbx_seq_one_letter_code
_entity_poly.pdbx_strand_id
1 'polypeptide(L)'
;LAPASVSAATVGDTDDPDLLGFSVHHLANYFMDLVRAKYPDSGNDTTIYKIEDLRELDTNGIIREEGKDTQCPIDGEKGAAYVHTLQGADHVGPASIMLSYTWGYSIGD
;
A
#
# COMPACT_ATOMS: atom_id res chain seq x y z
N LEU A 1 -9.17 39.06 27.49
CA LEU A 1 -8.68 38.03 26.56
C LEU A 1 -9.47 36.76 26.83
N ALA A 2 -10.44 36.42 25.97
CA ALA A 2 -11.19 35.17 26.05
C ALA A 2 -10.34 34.03 25.46
N PRO A 3 -10.47 32.78 25.94
CA PRO A 3 -9.73 31.67 25.38
C PRO A 3 -10.29 31.34 23.99
N ALA A 4 -9.42 31.17 23.01
CA ALA A 4 -9.79 30.68 21.69
C ALA A 4 -10.36 29.26 21.85
N SER A 5 -11.58 29.05 21.36
CA SER A 5 -12.15 27.71 21.25
C SER A 5 -11.33 26.92 20.24
N VAL A 6 -10.61 25.90 20.71
CA VAL A 6 -10.00 24.92 19.82
C VAL A 6 -11.15 24.11 19.22
N SER A 7 -11.42 24.35 17.93
CA SER A 7 -12.36 23.53 17.17
C SER A 7 -11.80 22.11 17.15
N ALA A 8 -12.53 21.16 17.72
CA ALA A 8 -12.23 19.75 17.53
C ALA A 8 -12.23 19.49 16.02
N ALA A 9 -11.11 19.00 15.49
CA ALA A 9 -11.06 18.50 14.13
C ALA A 9 -12.12 17.39 14.05
N THR A 10 -13.18 17.64 13.28
CA THR A 10 -14.11 16.61 12.87
C THR A 10 -13.29 15.49 12.25
N VAL A 11 -13.44 14.26 12.75
CA VAL A 11 -12.99 13.04 12.06
C VAL A 11 -13.51 13.18 10.64
N GLY A 12 -12.61 13.52 9.70
CA GLY A 12 -13.00 13.85 8.34
C GLY A 12 -13.72 12.67 7.72
N ASP A 13 -14.66 12.93 6.82
CA ASP A 13 -15.08 11.93 5.83
C ASP A 13 -13.81 11.35 5.22
N THR A 14 -13.51 10.10 5.53
CA THR A 14 -12.26 9.41 5.20
C THR A 14 -12.40 8.60 3.91
N ASP A 15 -13.33 9.01 3.04
CA ASP A 15 -13.73 8.30 1.83
C ASP A 15 -13.07 8.86 0.57
N ASP A 16 -12.06 9.73 0.67
CA ASP A 16 -11.31 10.18 -0.51
C ASP A 16 -10.38 9.06 -1.00
N PRO A 17 -10.71 8.38 -2.12
CA PRO A 17 -9.89 7.29 -2.63
C PRO A 17 -8.50 7.76 -3.10
N ASP A 18 -8.31 9.06 -3.32
CA ASP A 18 -7.05 9.65 -3.75
C ASP A 18 -6.05 9.80 -2.58
N LEU A 19 -6.53 9.72 -1.35
CA LEU A 19 -5.72 9.94 -0.13
C LEU A 19 -5.58 8.68 0.72
N LEU A 20 -5.67 7.49 0.13
CA LEU A 20 -5.48 6.24 0.86
C LEU A 20 -4.00 5.83 0.91
N GLY A 21 -3.60 5.28 2.07
CA GLY A 21 -2.28 4.70 2.29
C GLY A 21 -2.34 3.41 3.10
N PHE A 22 -1.28 2.62 2.97
CA PHE A 22 -1.09 1.41 3.77
C PHE A 22 -0.85 1.77 5.23
N SER A 23 -1.44 1.00 6.14
CA SER A 23 -1.02 1.07 7.54
C SER A 23 0.39 0.47 7.69
N VAL A 24 1.16 0.97 8.66
CA VAL A 24 2.47 0.38 9.00
C VAL A 24 2.29 -1.08 9.45
N HIS A 25 1.18 -1.37 10.13
CA HIS A 25 0.84 -2.71 10.57
C HIS A 25 0.66 -3.67 9.37
N HIS A 26 0.01 -3.22 8.30
CA HIS A 26 -0.18 -3.98 7.06
C HIS A 26 1.17 -4.35 6.46
N LEU A 27 2.04 -3.36 6.29
CA LEU A 27 3.36 -3.55 5.70
C LEU A 27 4.19 -4.55 6.52
N ALA A 28 4.23 -4.39 7.85
CA ALA A 28 5.08 -5.21 8.70
C ALA A 28 4.62 -6.67 8.85
N ASN A 29 3.31 -6.92 8.85
CA ASN A 29 2.76 -8.24 9.18
C ASN A 29 2.20 -8.96 7.97
N TYR A 30 1.39 -8.29 7.15
CA TYR A 30 0.66 -8.95 6.06
C TYR A 30 1.44 -8.94 4.75
N PHE A 31 1.95 -7.77 4.37
CA PHE A 31 2.67 -7.63 3.11
C PHE A 31 3.94 -8.49 3.09
N MET A 32 4.69 -8.51 4.20
CA MET A 32 5.89 -9.35 4.30
C MET A 32 5.57 -10.84 4.22
N ASP A 33 4.40 -11.28 4.69
CA ASP A 33 3.98 -12.67 4.56
C ASP A 33 3.64 -13.03 3.10
N LEU A 34 3.02 -12.12 2.34
CA LEU A 34 2.83 -12.28 0.90
C LEU A 34 4.18 -12.38 0.16
N VAL A 35 5.15 -11.53 0.53
CA VAL A 35 6.50 -11.54 -0.03
C VAL A 35 7.18 -12.89 0.23
N ARG A 36 7.16 -13.38 1.46
CA ARG A 36 7.76 -14.68 1.83
C ARG A 36 7.06 -15.86 1.16
N ALA A 37 5.73 -15.81 1.02
CA ALA A 37 4.96 -16.86 0.37
C ALA A 37 5.29 -16.95 -1.13
N LYS A 38 5.44 -15.81 -1.82
CA LYS A 38 5.76 -15.79 -3.25
C LYS A 38 7.24 -16.06 -3.53
N TYR A 39 8.12 -15.63 -2.63
CA TYR A 39 9.57 -15.78 -2.79
C TYR A 39 10.21 -16.46 -1.57
N PRO A 40 9.93 -17.75 -1.34
CA PRO A 40 10.41 -18.47 -0.14
C PRO A 40 11.94 -18.57 -0.08
N ASP A 41 12.61 -18.59 -1.23
CA ASP A 41 14.06 -18.80 -1.33
C ASP A 41 14.89 -17.50 -1.27
N SER A 42 14.27 -16.31 -1.27
CA SER A 42 15.04 -15.06 -1.26
C SER A 42 15.39 -14.53 0.12
N GLY A 43 14.87 -15.13 1.20
CA GLY A 43 15.10 -14.61 2.56
C GLY A 43 14.79 -13.11 2.66
N ASN A 44 15.70 -12.36 3.29
CA ASN A 44 15.60 -10.89 3.43
C ASN A 44 16.19 -10.12 2.23
N ASP A 45 16.73 -10.80 1.21
CA ASP A 45 17.37 -10.15 0.07
C ASP A 45 16.36 -9.78 -1.04
N THR A 46 15.07 -9.87 -0.74
CA THR A 46 14.02 -9.51 -1.70
C THR A 46 14.01 -8.00 -1.90
N THR A 47 14.29 -7.57 -3.14
CA THR A 47 14.21 -6.16 -3.52
C THR A 47 12.85 -5.82 -4.11
N ILE A 48 12.48 -4.53 -4.09
CA ILE A 48 11.24 -4.07 -4.71
C ILE A 48 11.15 -4.42 -6.20
N TYR A 49 12.29 -4.48 -6.92
CA TYR A 49 12.30 -4.88 -8.33
C TYR A 49 11.80 -6.30 -8.55
N LYS A 50 12.06 -7.19 -7.58
CA LYS A 50 11.59 -8.57 -7.60
C LYS A 50 10.11 -8.64 -7.21
N ILE A 51 9.69 -7.85 -6.23
CA ILE A 51 8.30 -7.80 -5.74
C ILE A 51 7.34 -7.23 -6.77
N GLU A 52 7.73 -6.16 -7.45
CA GLU A 52 6.95 -5.53 -8.53
C GLU A 52 7.07 -6.26 -9.87
N ASP A 53 8.05 -7.17 -9.95
CA ASP A 53 8.43 -7.92 -11.16
C ASP A 53 8.46 -7.03 -12.41
N LEU A 54 9.25 -5.94 -12.34
CA LEU A 54 9.33 -4.97 -13.44
C LEU A 54 10.18 -5.47 -14.63
N ARG A 55 10.72 -6.69 -14.56
CA ARG A 55 11.68 -7.23 -15.54
C ARG A 55 11.07 -8.31 -16.42
N GLU A 56 10.15 -9.11 -15.91
CA GLU A 56 9.45 -10.14 -16.66
C GLU A 56 8.04 -9.66 -16.98
N LEU A 57 7.80 -9.26 -18.23
CA LEU A 57 6.54 -8.64 -18.67
C LEU A 57 5.31 -9.55 -18.55
N ASP A 58 5.54 -10.86 -18.47
CA ASP A 58 4.46 -11.87 -18.44
C ASP A 58 4.10 -12.33 -17.02
N THR A 59 4.83 -11.87 -15.98
CA THR A 59 4.54 -12.18 -14.58
C THR A 59 4.23 -10.91 -13.79
N ASN A 60 3.03 -10.85 -13.22
CA ASN A 60 2.70 -9.78 -12.29
C ASN A 60 3.48 -9.98 -10.98
N GLY A 61 4.11 -8.91 -10.50
CA GLY A 61 4.55 -8.77 -9.13
C GLY A 61 3.38 -8.86 -8.13
N ILE A 62 3.67 -8.93 -6.82
CA ILE A 62 2.65 -9.02 -5.75
C ILE A 62 1.63 -7.89 -5.88
N ILE A 63 2.12 -6.66 -6.01
CA ILE A 63 1.29 -5.45 -6.02
C ILE A 63 0.34 -5.43 -7.24
N ARG A 64 0.85 -5.77 -8.43
CA ARG A 64 0.02 -5.84 -9.65
C ARG A 64 -0.94 -7.01 -9.64
N GLU A 65 -0.53 -8.14 -9.09
CA GLU A 65 -1.34 -9.37 -9.07
C GLU A 65 -2.62 -9.18 -8.23
N GLU A 66 -2.51 -8.52 -7.09
CA GLU A 66 -3.64 -8.22 -6.20
C GLU A 66 -4.65 -7.24 -6.84
N GLY A 67 -4.16 -6.28 -7.63
CA GLY A 67 -4.97 -5.26 -8.28
C GLY A 67 -5.68 -5.70 -9.57
N LYS A 68 -5.16 -6.72 -10.26
CA LYS A 68 -5.49 -6.99 -11.68
C LYS A 68 -6.97 -7.19 -11.99
N ASP A 69 -7.72 -7.80 -11.07
CA ASP A 69 -9.14 -8.12 -11.24
C ASP A 69 -10.07 -7.19 -10.44
N THR A 70 -9.49 -6.26 -9.68
CA THR A 70 -10.22 -5.27 -8.89
C THR A 70 -10.53 -4.05 -9.75
N GLN A 71 -11.78 -3.57 -9.70
CA GLN A 71 -12.18 -2.33 -10.37
C GLN A 71 -11.63 -1.14 -9.59
N CYS A 72 -10.91 -0.25 -10.27
CA CYS A 72 -10.36 0.96 -9.70
C CYS A 72 -11.50 1.91 -9.31
N PRO A 73 -11.53 2.42 -8.07
CA PRO A 73 -12.59 3.31 -7.62
C PRO A 73 -12.51 4.72 -8.23
N ILE A 74 -11.36 5.09 -8.81
CA ILE A 74 -11.12 6.44 -9.36
C ILE A 74 -11.62 6.54 -10.80
N ASP A 75 -11.25 5.58 -11.65
CA ASP A 75 -11.56 5.61 -13.09
C ASP A 75 -12.60 4.57 -13.54
N GLY A 76 -12.92 3.59 -12.68
CA GLY A 76 -13.86 2.52 -13.00
C GLY A 76 -13.28 1.42 -13.90
N GLU A 77 -11.98 1.44 -14.21
CA GLU A 77 -11.34 0.43 -15.05
C GLU A 77 -10.82 -0.75 -14.23
N LYS A 78 -10.52 -1.89 -14.88
CA LYS A 78 -9.86 -3.03 -14.20
C LYS A 78 -8.39 -2.73 -13.94
N GLY A 79 -7.88 -3.18 -12.79
CA GLY A 79 -6.49 -2.99 -12.40
C GLY A 79 -6.34 -1.88 -11.37
N ALA A 80 -7.02 -2.03 -10.23
CA ALA A 80 -6.93 -1.05 -9.14
C ALA A 80 -5.51 -0.98 -8.54
N ALA A 81 -5.17 0.18 -7.98
CA ALA A 81 -3.95 0.28 -7.18
C ALA A 81 -4.06 -0.66 -5.96
N TYR A 82 -2.94 -1.22 -5.51
CA TYR A 82 -2.95 -2.19 -4.41
C TYR A 82 -3.60 -1.66 -3.13
N VAL A 83 -3.47 -0.36 -2.82
CA VAL A 83 -4.15 0.24 -1.66
C VAL A 83 -5.67 0.16 -1.76
N HIS A 84 -6.23 0.21 -2.96
CA HIS A 84 -7.67 0.12 -3.21
C HIS A 84 -8.20 -1.31 -3.15
N THR A 85 -7.34 -2.32 -3.11
CA THR A 85 -7.75 -3.73 -2.93
C THR A 85 -7.89 -4.09 -1.45
N LEU A 86 -7.32 -3.29 -0.55
CA LEU A 86 -7.30 -3.54 0.88
C LEU A 86 -8.60 -3.11 1.56
N GLN A 87 -8.95 -3.81 2.63
CA GLN A 87 -10.12 -3.51 3.45
C GLN A 87 -9.77 -3.61 4.93
N GLY A 88 -10.44 -2.80 5.75
CA GLY A 88 -10.29 -2.81 7.20
C GLY A 88 -9.24 -1.82 7.72
N ALA A 89 -9.51 -1.28 8.91
CA ALA A 89 -8.71 -0.21 9.53
C ALA A 89 -7.26 -0.62 9.85
N ASP A 90 -6.99 -1.92 10.01
CA ASP A 90 -5.64 -2.44 10.23
C ASP A 90 -4.81 -2.50 8.93
N HIS A 91 -5.44 -2.35 7.77
CA HIS A 91 -4.79 -2.51 6.46
C HIS A 91 -4.58 -1.18 5.74
N VAL A 92 -5.61 -0.33 5.74
CA VAL A 92 -5.69 0.87 4.90
C VAL A 92 -6.41 2.00 5.63
N GLY A 93 -6.01 3.23 5.36
CA GLY A 93 -6.67 4.43 5.85
C GLY A 93 -6.10 5.70 5.22
N PRO A 94 -6.54 6.89 5.67
CA PRO A 94 -6.06 8.15 5.15
C PRO A 94 -4.55 8.32 5.33
N ALA A 95 -3.86 8.61 4.24
CA ALA A 95 -2.44 8.96 4.23
C ALA A 95 -2.27 10.45 4.50
N SER A 96 -1.55 10.79 5.57
CA SER A 96 -1.08 12.16 5.82
C SER A 96 0.34 12.40 5.32
N ILE A 97 1.06 11.32 4.99
CA ILE A 97 2.47 11.35 4.57
C ILE A 97 2.64 10.41 3.38
N MET A 98 3.25 10.91 2.31
CA MET A 98 3.69 10.10 1.19
C MET A 98 5.10 9.57 1.46
N LEU A 99 5.25 8.25 1.55
CA LEU A 99 6.57 7.62 1.59
C LEU A 99 7.05 7.42 0.15
N SER A 100 8.04 8.20 -0.27
CA SER A 100 8.81 7.90 -1.47
C SER A 100 10.08 7.15 -1.07
N TYR A 101 10.29 5.97 -1.64
CA TYR A 101 11.56 5.25 -1.53
C TYR A 101 12.30 5.30 -2.86
N THR A 102 13.62 5.46 -2.78
CA THR A 102 14.50 5.33 -3.94
C THR A 102 14.94 3.88 -4.09
N TRP A 103 14.72 3.39 -5.31
CA TRP A 103 14.87 2.01 -5.73
C TRP A 103 16.34 1.57 -5.65
N GLY A 104 16.69 0.69 -4.72
CA GLY A 104 18.06 0.17 -4.58
C GLY A 104 18.36 -0.56 -3.27
N TYR A 105 17.60 -0.31 -2.21
CA TYR A 105 17.81 -0.97 -0.91
C TYR A 105 17.04 -2.31 -0.83
N SER A 106 17.65 -3.30 -0.19
CA SER A 106 16.99 -4.54 0.23
C SER A 106 15.95 -4.24 1.31
N ILE A 107 14.84 -4.99 1.32
CA ILE A 107 13.80 -4.83 2.33
C ILE A 107 14.23 -5.58 3.60
N GLY A 108 14.52 -4.84 4.68
CA GLY A 108 14.80 -5.43 6.00
C GLY A 108 16.14 -5.05 6.64
N ASP A 109 16.77 -3.94 6.23
CA ASP A 109 17.89 -3.31 6.95
C ASP A 109 17.38 -2.25 7.94
#